data_AF-A0A521QDS0-F1
#
_entry.id   AF-A0A521QDS0-F1
#
_cell.length_a   1.000
_cell.length_b   1.000
_cell.length_c   1.000
_cell.angle_alpha   90.00
_cell.angle_beta   90.00
_cell.angle_gamma   90.00
#
_symmetry.space_group_name_H-M   'P 1'
#
loop_
_entity.id
_entity.type
_entity.pdbx_description
1 polymer ?
#
loop_
_entity_poly.entity_id
_entity_poly.type
_entity_poly.pdbx_seq_one_letter_code
_entity_poly.pdbx_strand_id
1 'polypeptide(L)'
;MTSKTGRLIALTAGLLLNLLQPAVLRADEVSRGIGGTGHSATESGMGGTGNSAGTEGIGGTGHTASESGIGGTGIVAGQAGIGGTGHTQGDGGIGGTGIVGIVTGFGSIWVNGLEVQYDAKTQVADNTGAANTNDLAIGQVVVIEAQGSNNALQANRISVVDAVAGQVSALDAANGKLTVLGQTVNITPQTLTHDRQNQQSAIRFNQGDHIKVSGLRMANGEIVASRIEHTAPIAEPGLVGPITGINGNMIEMYGLQISAAAGSGLSVGQEVAVSGQLNGGILTARAITPSASTKLYGRTEHINLQGYIGASNAEGQIKVGNLEVVVSDPAIVSRGRLDALTPGELVQVSGHFANDHRVIADRIEFSRDRPESVSHDRTGEREHGETERAEHAERAEQAEHADRPSRNDHADRPDRPDRSDHSDAEKHSDYSHQ
;
A
#
# COMPACT_ATOMS: atom_id res chain seq x y z
N MET A 1 -58.69 3.25 19.36
CA MET A 1 -59.76 2.53 20.07
C MET A 1 -60.08 1.27 19.29
N THR A 2 -59.99 0.10 19.96
CA THR A 2 -60.60 -1.23 19.65
C THR A 2 -60.32 -1.85 18.26
N SER A 3 -59.89 -3.11 18.07
CA SER A 3 -60.00 -4.31 18.90
C SER A 3 -58.97 -5.37 18.47
N LYS A 4 -58.50 -6.13 19.46
CA LYS A 4 -57.85 -7.45 19.37
C LYS A 4 -58.63 -8.43 18.49
N THR A 5 -57.98 -9.42 17.90
CA THR A 5 -58.23 -10.87 18.13
C THR A 5 -57.08 -11.68 17.54
N GLY A 6 -56.46 -12.53 18.36
CA GLY A 6 -55.43 -13.48 17.94
C GLY A 6 -56.03 -14.82 17.54
N ARG A 7 -55.26 -15.65 16.83
CA ARG A 7 -55.46 -17.10 16.81
C ARG A 7 -54.15 -17.84 16.61
N LEU A 8 -53.82 -18.55 17.69
CA LEU A 8 -52.82 -19.58 17.86
C LEU A 8 -53.28 -20.82 17.05
N ILE A 9 -52.41 -21.38 16.19
CA ILE A 9 -52.56 -22.74 15.69
C ILE A 9 -51.26 -23.48 15.99
N ALA A 10 -51.39 -24.50 16.82
CA ALA A 10 -50.36 -25.45 17.20
C ALA A 10 -50.60 -26.79 16.48
N LEU A 11 -49.54 -27.62 16.48
CA LEU A 11 -49.45 -29.04 16.12
C LEU A 11 -49.44 -29.39 14.63
N THR A 12 -48.30 -29.93 14.18
CA THR A 12 -48.18 -31.38 13.93
C THR A 12 -46.72 -31.83 14.02
N ALA A 13 -46.47 -32.76 14.94
CA ALA A 13 -45.23 -33.50 15.09
C ALA A 13 -45.16 -34.61 14.02
N GLY A 14 -43.99 -34.78 13.40
CA GLY A 14 -43.68 -35.86 12.47
C GLY A 14 -42.35 -36.50 12.83
N LEU A 15 -42.42 -37.43 13.78
CA LEU A 15 -41.35 -38.33 14.20
C LEU A 15 -41.32 -39.52 13.23
N LEU A 16 -40.22 -39.74 12.50
CA LEU A 16 -39.91 -41.05 11.92
C LEU A 16 -38.44 -41.38 12.16
N LEU A 17 -38.27 -42.16 13.23
CA LEU A 17 -37.08 -42.85 13.67
C LEU A 17 -36.96 -44.14 12.84
N ASN A 18 -35.84 -44.34 12.13
CA ASN A 18 -35.53 -45.65 11.54
C ASN A 18 -34.15 -46.08 12.04
N LEU A 19 -34.17 -46.94 13.07
CA LEU A 19 -33.06 -47.77 13.48
C LEU A 19 -32.97 -48.96 12.53
N LEU A 20 -31.78 -49.25 11.99
CA LEU A 20 -31.31 -50.63 11.87
C LEU A 20 -29.80 -50.69 12.12
N GLN A 21 -29.42 -51.68 12.91
CA GLN A 21 -28.17 -51.86 13.64
C GLN A 21 -26.99 -52.39 12.79
N PRO A 22 -25.75 -52.38 13.34
CA PRO A 22 -24.53 -52.50 12.57
C PRO A 22 -24.09 -53.96 12.38
N ALA A 23 -23.63 -54.30 11.17
CA ALA A 23 -22.89 -55.53 10.93
C ALA A 23 -21.40 -55.26 11.14
N VAL A 24 -20.86 -55.86 12.20
CA VAL A 24 -19.43 -55.97 12.47
C VAL A 24 -18.85 -57.05 11.57
N LEU A 25 -17.91 -56.70 10.70
CA LEU A 25 -16.90 -57.64 10.19
C LEU A 25 -15.52 -57.05 10.47
N ARG A 26 -14.69 -57.83 11.17
CA ARG A 26 -13.33 -57.47 11.57
C ARG A 26 -12.35 -57.56 10.40
N ALA A 27 -11.51 -56.53 10.36
CA ALA A 27 -10.08 -56.47 10.07
C ALA A 27 -9.50 -57.47 9.05
N ASP A 28 -9.05 -56.91 7.93
CA ASP A 28 -7.76 -57.27 7.35
C ASP A 28 -7.07 -55.96 6.90
N GLU A 29 -5.95 -55.63 7.52
CA GLU A 29 -5.06 -54.54 7.10
C GLU A 29 -4.36 -54.98 5.81
N VAL A 30 -4.59 -54.26 4.71
CA VAL A 30 -3.61 -54.21 3.62
C VAL A 30 -3.52 -52.78 3.11
N SER A 31 -2.41 -52.15 3.47
CA SER A 31 -1.87 -50.96 2.81
C SER A 31 -1.79 -51.23 1.30
N ARG A 32 -2.67 -50.60 0.52
CA ARG A 32 -2.57 -50.58 -0.94
C ARG A 32 -1.85 -49.29 -1.35
N GLY A 33 -0.53 -49.33 -1.21
CA GLY A 33 0.33 -48.52 -2.06
C GLY A 33 0.02 -48.85 -3.52
N ILE A 34 -0.21 -47.81 -4.32
CA ILE A 34 -0.41 -47.94 -5.76
C ILE A 34 0.94 -48.29 -6.38
N GLY A 35 1.01 -49.47 -7.00
CA GLY A 35 1.89 -49.77 -8.14
C GLY A 35 3.26 -50.38 -7.80
N GLY A 36 3.39 -51.69 -7.99
CA GLY A 36 4.68 -52.38 -7.95
C GLY A 36 4.57 -53.91 -7.99
N THR A 37 3.79 -54.47 -8.91
CA THR A 37 3.77 -55.93 -9.12
C THR A 37 4.84 -56.33 -10.14
N GLY A 38 5.96 -56.84 -9.64
CA GLY A 38 6.86 -57.65 -10.45
C GLY A 38 6.29 -59.06 -10.60
N HIS A 39 5.96 -59.47 -11.83
CA HIS A 39 5.76 -60.87 -12.16
C HIS A 39 6.22 -61.24 -13.58
N SER A 40 6.48 -62.53 -13.69
CA SER A 40 7.34 -63.30 -14.59
C SER A 40 7.11 -63.16 -16.10
N ALA A 41 8.27 -63.12 -16.78
CA ALA A 41 8.61 -63.66 -18.10
C ALA A 41 7.78 -63.20 -19.30
N THR A 42 8.48 -62.50 -20.18
CA THR A 42 8.07 -61.94 -21.47
C THR A 42 7.26 -60.64 -21.33
N GLU A 43 7.85 -59.57 -21.86
CA GLU A 43 7.31 -58.20 -21.97
C GLU A 43 7.64 -57.25 -20.80
N SER A 44 8.06 -56.05 -21.21
CA SER A 44 8.88 -55.09 -20.47
C SER A 44 8.17 -54.43 -19.29
N GLY A 45 8.64 -54.71 -18.07
CA GLY A 45 8.32 -53.92 -16.88
C GLY A 45 9.29 -52.74 -16.70
N MET A 46 8.78 -51.54 -16.47
CA MET A 46 9.60 -50.39 -16.05
C MET A 46 9.87 -50.47 -14.55
N GLY A 47 11.01 -51.08 -14.19
CA GLY A 47 11.67 -50.86 -12.91
C GLY A 47 12.39 -49.52 -12.92
N GLY A 48 12.11 -48.66 -11.96
CA GLY A 48 12.95 -47.49 -11.67
C GLY A 48 14.28 -47.97 -11.12
N THR A 49 15.37 -47.74 -11.86
CA THR A 49 16.72 -48.08 -11.40
C THR A 49 17.34 -46.92 -10.65
N GLY A 50 18.00 -47.29 -9.56
CA GLY A 50 18.70 -46.41 -8.64
C GLY A 50 19.89 -45.68 -9.25
N ASN A 51 20.24 -44.62 -8.55
CA ASN A 51 21.39 -43.78 -8.73
C ASN A 51 22.70 -44.60 -8.78
N SER A 52 23.49 -44.40 -9.82
CA SER A 52 24.93 -44.68 -9.80
C SER A 52 25.64 -43.49 -10.44
N ALA A 53 26.64 -43.01 -9.72
CA ALA A 53 27.31 -41.74 -9.96
C ALA A 53 27.85 -41.61 -11.38
N GLY A 54 27.45 -40.55 -12.07
CA GLY A 54 28.11 -40.06 -13.27
C GLY A 54 27.29 -40.05 -14.56
N THR A 55 26.03 -39.61 -14.57
CA THR A 55 25.40 -38.92 -15.72
C THR A 55 24.04 -38.34 -15.32
N GLU A 56 23.72 -37.15 -15.82
CA GLU A 56 22.47 -36.43 -15.55
C GLU A 56 21.29 -37.03 -16.31
N GLY A 57 20.14 -37.16 -15.63
CA GLY A 57 18.81 -37.30 -16.27
C GLY A 57 18.00 -38.52 -15.82
N ILE A 58 16.92 -38.28 -15.06
CA ILE A 58 15.84 -39.24 -14.81
C ILE A 58 14.67 -38.91 -15.77
N GLY A 59 14.16 -39.92 -16.48
CA GLY A 59 12.73 -40.04 -16.78
C GLY A 59 12.24 -39.54 -18.14
N GLY A 60 12.11 -40.47 -19.09
CA GLY A 60 11.19 -40.39 -20.22
C GLY A 60 10.70 -41.79 -20.55
N THR A 61 9.40 -42.05 -20.40
CA THR A 61 8.76 -43.33 -20.71
C THR A 61 8.84 -43.59 -22.22
N GLY A 62 9.67 -44.55 -22.64
CA GLY A 62 9.67 -45.04 -24.02
C GLY A 62 8.63 -46.16 -24.17
N HIS A 63 7.62 -45.96 -25.02
CA HIS A 63 6.81 -47.05 -25.56
C HIS A 63 6.83 -47.04 -27.09
N THR A 64 6.70 -48.25 -27.63
CA THR A 64 7.15 -48.69 -28.95
C THR A 64 6.24 -48.28 -30.09
N ALA A 65 6.85 -47.68 -31.12
CA ALA A 65 6.55 -47.75 -32.55
C ALA A 65 5.10 -48.08 -32.97
N SER A 66 4.25 -47.07 -33.11
CA SER A 66 3.45 -46.83 -34.34
C SER A 66 2.46 -45.67 -34.23
N GLU A 67 2.29 -45.01 -33.08
CA GLU A 67 1.46 -43.80 -32.99
C GLU A 67 2.21 -42.66 -32.29
N SER A 68 2.08 -41.45 -32.86
CA SER A 68 2.87 -40.26 -32.53
C SER A 68 2.76 -39.81 -31.07
N GLY A 69 3.72 -40.21 -30.24
CA GLY A 69 3.98 -39.63 -28.93
C GLY A 69 4.95 -38.46 -29.01
N ILE A 70 4.56 -37.31 -28.46
CA ILE A 70 5.40 -36.12 -28.32
C ILE A 70 6.27 -36.31 -27.07
N GLY A 71 7.42 -36.95 -27.22
CA GLY A 71 8.37 -37.17 -26.13
C GLY A 71 9.79 -36.86 -26.57
N GLY A 72 10.33 -35.72 -26.12
CA GLY A 72 11.77 -35.43 -26.07
C GLY A 72 12.52 -35.45 -27.40
N THR A 73 12.24 -34.51 -28.30
CA THR A 73 13.22 -34.11 -29.34
C THR A 73 14.12 -33.04 -28.70
N GLY A 74 15.38 -33.27 -28.36
CA GLY A 74 16.44 -33.78 -29.24
C GLY A 74 17.39 -32.62 -29.49
N ILE A 75 18.35 -32.41 -28.59
CA ILE A 75 19.39 -31.39 -28.72
C ILE A 75 20.30 -31.78 -29.89
N VAL A 76 20.39 -30.92 -30.90
CA VAL A 76 21.56 -30.83 -31.76
C VAL A 76 22.39 -29.66 -31.23
N ALA A 77 23.64 -29.92 -30.87
CA ALA A 77 24.55 -28.90 -30.35
C ALA A 77 24.69 -27.77 -31.40
N GLY A 78 24.07 -26.62 -31.11
CA GLY A 78 24.16 -25.42 -31.95
C GLY A 78 22.90 -24.55 -32.03
N GLN A 79 21.71 -25.02 -31.62
CA GLN A 79 20.49 -24.20 -31.61
C GLN A 79 19.70 -24.38 -30.31
N ALA A 80 19.19 -23.26 -29.79
CA ALA A 80 18.45 -23.18 -28.54
C ALA A 80 17.26 -24.15 -28.54
N GLY A 81 17.23 -25.06 -27.56
CA GLY A 81 16.11 -25.97 -27.34
C GLY A 81 14.88 -25.21 -26.83
N ILE A 82 13.71 -25.51 -27.38
CA ILE A 82 12.42 -25.10 -26.83
C ILE A 82 12.03 -26.14 -25.78
N GLY A 83 12.63 -26.03 -24.59
CA GLY A 83 12.23 -26.74 -23.40
C GLY A 83 11.38 -25.82 -22.52
N GLY A 84 10.14 -26.24 -22.24
CA GLY A 84 9.18 -25.46 -21.45
C GLY A 84 8.52 -24.36 -22.29
N THR A 85 7.19 -24.30 -22.27
CA THR A 85 6.42 -23.21 -22.84
C THR A 85 6.75 -21.91 -22.09
N GLY A 86 7.82 -21.25 -22.54
CA GLY A 86 8.07 -19.85 -22.25
C GLY A 86 6.90 -19.04 -22.79
N HIS A 87 6.06 -18.56 -21.88
CA HIS A 87 5.22 -17.41 -22.18
C HIS A 87 6.13 -16.21 -22.38
N THR A 88 6.23 -15.73 -23.62
CA THR A 88 6.94 -14.50 -23.97
C THR A 88 5.96 -13.48 -24.56
N GLN A 89 5.19 -12.82 -23.70
CA GLN A 89 4.95 -11.36 -23.73
C GLN A 89 4.08 -10.94 -22.52
N GLY A 90 4.70 -10.22 -21.58
CA GLY A 90 4.09 -9.69 -20.36
C GLY A 90 4.55 -10.46 -19.12
N ASP A 91 5.20 -9.76 -18.18
CA ASP A 91 5.74 -10.25 -16.90
C ASP A 91 4.96 -11.43 -16.29
N GLY A 92 5.61 -12.59 -16.18
CA GLY A 92 4.95 -13.80 -15.69
C GLY A 92 5.92 -14.91 -15.35
N GLY A 93 6.86 -14.63 -14.44
CA GLY A 93 7.66 -15.65 -13.75
C GLY A 93 7.23 -15.73 -12.29
N ILE A 94 6.62 -16.87 -11.90
CA ILE A 94 6.49 -17.41 -10.54
C ILE A 94 6.06 -16.38 -9.47
N GLY A 95 4.75 -16.18 -9.31
CA GLY A 95 4.12 -15.65 -8.09
C GLY A 95 4.77 -14.42 -7.45
N GLY A 96 4.55 -13.24 -8.02
CA GLY A 96 4.94 -11.97 -7.38
C GLY A 96 4.03 -11.60 -6.20
N THR A 97 4.53 -10.71 -5.33
CA THR A 97 3.75 -10.12 -4.22
C THR A 97 3.41 -8.67 -4.55
N GLY A 98 2.12 -8.35 -4.59
CA GLY A 98 1.61 -6.99 -4.64
C GLY A 98 1.54 -6.40 -3.24
N ILE A 99 2.02 -5.18 -3.03
CA ILE A 99 1.94 -4.52 -1.73
C ILE A 99 1.26 -3.16 -1.92
N VAL A 100 0.21 -2.90 -1.16
CA VAL A 100 -0.50 -1.62 -1.16
C VAL A 100 -0.51 -1.10 0.28
N GLY A 101 0.11 0.05 0.52
CA GLY A 101 0.16 0.59 1.88
C GLY A 101 0.99 1.85 2.03
N ILE A 102 1.11 2.32 3.26
CA ILE A 102 1.86 3.53 3.60
C ILE A 102 3.34 3.19 3.85
N VAL A 103 4.25 3.99 3.30
CA VAL A 103 5.68 3.92 3.60
C VAL A 103 5.94 4.41 5.02
N THR A 104 6.53 3.58 5.87
CA THR A 104 6.79 3.88 7.30
C THR A 104 8.27 4.04 7.65
N GLY A 105 9.22 3.70 6.76
CA GLY A 105 10.65 3.74 7.06
C GLY A 105 11.56 3.63 5.83
N PHE A 106 12.87 3.85 6.04
CA PHE A 106 13.94 3.91 5.01
C PHE A 106 15.21 3.11 5.37
N GLY A 107 16.09 2.93 4.36
CA GLY A 107 17.26 2.01 4.33
C GLY A 107 17.02 0.95 3.25
N SER A 108 15.81 0.42 3.31
CA SER A 108 14.93 -0.19 2.32
C SER A 108 13.56 0.45 2.59
N ILE A 109 12.55 0.36 1.71
CA ILE A 109 11.23 0.90 2.10
C ILE A 109 10.49 -0.11 2.96
N TRP A 110 9.91 0.38 4.06
CA TRP A 110 9.05 -0.41 4.93
C TRP A 110 7.60 -0.09 4.64
N VAL A 111 6.81 -1.11 4.27
CA VAL A 111 5.38 -0.98 3.96
C VAL A 111 4.64 -2.16 4.59
N ASN A 112 3.61 -1.87 5.38
CA ASN A 112 2.82 -2.89 6.08
C ASN A 112 3.66 -3.86 6.96
N GLY A 113 4.79 -3.37 7.51
CA GLY A 113 5.73 -4.18 8.27
C GLY A 113 6.65 -5.07 7.43
N LEU A 114 6.51 -5.05 6.10
CA LEU A 114 7.38 -5.74 5.16
C LEU A 114 8.54 -4.83 4.76
N GLU A 115 9.75 -5.39 4.79
CA GLU A 115 10.95 -4.75 4.27
C GLU A 115 11.06 -5.03 2.77
N VAL A 116 11.11 -3.98 1.95
CA VAL A 116 11.21 -4.10 0.50
C VAL A 116 12.46 -3.39 -0.02
N GLN A 117 13.36 -4.18 -0.58
CA GLN A 117 14.56 -3.71 -1.26
C GLN A 117 14.20 -3.10 -2.61
N TYR A 118 14.90 -2.02 -2.98
CA TYR A 118 14.77 -1.37 -4.28
C TYR A 118 16.13 -0.82 -4.68
N ASP A 119 16.38 -0.75 -5.99
CA ASP A 119 17.66 -0.27 -6.53
C ASP A 119 17.43 0.66 -7.72
N ALA A 120 18.51 1.04 -8.41
CA ALA A 120 18.44 1.93 -9.57
C ALA A 120 17.68 1.33 -10.78
N LYS A 121 17.37 0.03 -10.78
CA LYS A 121 16.59 -0.65 -11.82
C LYS A 121 15.11 -0.71 -11.48
N THR A 122 14.74 -0.50 -10.22
CA THR A 122 13.33 -0.44 -9.79
C THR A 122 12.63 0.71 -10.51
N GLN A 123 11.53 0.41 -11.19
CA GLN A 123 10.76 1.43 -11.90
C GLN A 123 9.89 2.19 -10.92
N VAL A 124 10.13 3.49 -10.77
CA VAL A 124 9.31 4.37 -9.92
C VAL A 124 8.41 5.23 -10.78
N ALA A 125 7.15 5.36 -10.38
CA ALA A 125 6.17 6.19 -11.03
C ALA A 125 5.27 6.87 -9.99
N ASP A 126 4.64 7.97 -10.37
CA ASP A 126 3.52 8.57 -9.65
C ASP A 126 2.30 8.66 -10.59
N ASN A 127 1.24 9.34 -10.14
CA ASN A 127 0.02 9.54 -10.93
C ASN A 127 0.25 10.25 -12.28
N THR A 128 1.35 10.98 -12.44
CA THR A 128 1.68 11.79 -13.62
C THR A 128 2.64 11.11 -14.58
N GLY A 129 3.32 10.05 -14.15
CA GLY A 129 4.23 9.27 -15.00
C GLY A 129 5.43 8.73 -14.26
N ALA A 130 6.57 8.61 -14.96
CA ALA A 130 7.82 8.15 -14.36
C ALA A 130 8.32 9.14 -13.30
N ALA A 131 8.83 8.61 -12.18
CA ALA A 131 9.36 9.36 -11.04
C ALA A 131 10.71 8.79 -10.60
N ASN A 132 11.38 9.44 -9.64
CA ASN A 132 12.68 9.00 -9.13
C ASN A 132 12.52 8.26 -7.79
N THR A 133 13.43 7.32 -7.50
CA THR A 133 13.52 6.68 -6.18
C THR A 133 13.78 7.68 -5.05
N ASN A 134 14.45 8.80 -5.33
CA ASN A 134 14.67 9.90 -4.38
C ASN A 134 13.38 10.69 -4.06
N ASP A 135 12.32 10.53 -4.84
CA ASP A 135 11.01 11.17 -4.59
C ASP A 135 10.16 10.35 -3.61
N LEU A 136 10.61 9.15 -3.24
CA LEU A 136 9.96 8.34 -2.22
C LEU A 136 10.09 9.00 -0.84
N ALA A 137 9.01 9.00 -0.07
CA ALA A 137 8.97 9.61 1.26
C ALA A 137 8.06 8.85 2.23
N ILE A 138 8.40 8.88 3.52
CA ILE A 138 7.53 8.35 4.59
C ILE A 138 6.17 9.07 4.54
N GLY A 139 5.11 8.28 4.72
CA GLY A 139 3.72 8.71 4.66
C GLY A 139 3.12 8.67 3.26
N GLN A 140 3.89 8.41 2.20
CA GLN A 140 3.32 8.15 0.88
C GLN A 140 2.57 6.83 0.87
N VAL A 141 1.46 6.77 0.14
CA VAL A 141 0.81 5.50 -0.21
C VAL A 141 1.47 4.98 -1.48
N VAL A 142 1.90 3.73 -1.46
CA VAL A 142 2.56 3.09 -2.60
C VAL A 142 1.87 1.79 -2.98
N VAL A 143 1.96 1.47 -4.28
CA VAL A 143 1.64 0.17 -4.85
C VAL A 143 2.93 -0.43 -5.40
N ILE A 144 3.33 -1.58 -4.87
CA ILE A 144 4.59 -2.24 -5.19
C ILE A 144 4.30 -3.57 -5.87
N GLU A 145 4.98 -3.80 -7.00
CA GLU A 145 5.13 -5.13 -7.60
C GLU A 145 6.49 -5.67 -7.15
N ALA A 146 6.49 -6.65 -6.26
CA ALA A 146 7.71 -7.23 -5.68
C ALA A 146 7.85 -8.72 -6.04
N GLN A 147 9.10 -9.17 -6.06
CA GLN A 147 9.47 -10.59 -6.15
C GLN A 147 10.17 -11.03 -4.86
N GLY A 148 10.15 -12.34 -4.62
CA GLY A 148 10.75 -12.94 -3.43
C GLY A 148 9.70 -13.26 -2.36
N SER A 149 10.18 -13.53 -1.16
CA SER A 149 9.35 -13.84 0.02
C SER A 149 9.58 -12.82 1.12
N ASN A 150 8.68 -12.74 2.11
CA ASN A 150 8.58 -11.70 3.15
C ASN A 150 9.89 -11.15 3.76
N ASN A 151 10.97 -11.94 3.79
CA ASN A 151 12.27 -11.55 4.37
C ASN A 151 13.31 -11.10 3.33
N ALA A 152 12.97 -11.11 2.05
CA ALA A 152 13.83 -10.76 0.91
C ALA A 152 13.00 -10.28 -0.28
N LEU A 153 12.10 -9.31 -0.04
CA LEU A 153 11.29 -8.72 -1.11
C LEU A 153 12.13 -7.72 -1.91
N GLN A 154 12.14 -7.87 -3.24
CA GLN A 154 12.77 -6.94 -4.17
C GLN A 154 11.69 -6.31 -5.06
N ALA A 155 11.61 -4.98 -5.04
CA ALA A 155 10.68 -4.23 -5.87
C ALA A 155 11.14 -4.18 -7.33
N ASN A 156 10.26 -4.60 -8.24
CA ASN A 156 10.38 -4.37 -9.67
C ASN A 156 9.79 -3.01 -10.06
N ARG A 157 8.66 -2.67 -9.43
CA ARG A 157 7.95 -1.40 -9.64
C ARG A 157 7.43 -0.86 -8.32
N ILE A 158 7.56 0.45 -8.14
CA ILE A 158 6.92 1.20 -7.06
C ILE A 158 6.11 2.32 -7.71
N SER A 159 4.81 2.35 -7.46
CA SER A 159 3.94 3.44 -7.89
C SER A 159 3.47 4.22 -6.67
N VAL A 160 3.86 5.49 -6.56
CA VAL A 160 3.32 6.42 -5.57
C VAL A 160 1.90 6.80 -5.97
N VAL A 161 0.97 6.74 -5.02
CA VAL A 161 -0.44 7.03 -5.24
C VAL A 161 -0.84 8.26 -4.44
N ASP A 162 -0.96 9.39 -5.15
CA ASP A 162 -1.66 10.55 -4.65
C ASP A 162 -3.17 10.30 -4.82
N ALA A 163 -3.91 10.14 -3.73
CA ALA A 163 -5.35 9.92 -3.77
C ALA A 163 -6.08 11.09 -4.45
N VAL A 164 -5.57 12.31 -4.23
CA VAL A 164 -5.99 13.54 -4.91
C VAL A 164 -4.81 14.51 -5.03
N ALA A 165 -4.73 15.22 -6.15
CA ALA A 165 -3.76 16.28 -6.38
C ALA A 165 -4.47 17.49 -7.01
N GLY A 166 -4.29 18.69 -6.44
CA GLY A 166 -4.95 19.89 -6.95
C GLY A 166 -4.94 21.04 -5.97
N GLN A 167 -5.79 22.04 -6.24
CA GLN A 167 -5.91 23.24 -5.42
C GLN A 167 -6.85 23.02 -4.22
N VAL A 168 -6.46 23.53 -3.05
CA VAL A 168 -7.31 23.58 -1.85
C VAL A 168 -8.45 24.56 -2.08
N SER A 169 -9.67 24.03 -2.12
CA SER A 169 -10.90 24.79 -2.36
C SER A 169 -11.60 25.22 -1.07
N ALA A 170 -11.42 24.49 0.03
CA ALA A 170 -11.95 24.83 1.34
C ALA A 170 -11.07 24.25 2.47
N LEU A 171 -11.14 24.88 3.63
CA LEU A 171 -10.46 24.48 4.86
C LEU A 171 -11.45 24.55 6.02
N ASP A 172 -11.49 23.50 6.82
CA ASP A 172 -12.12 23.46 8.14
C ASP A 172 -11.05 23.06 9.15
N ALA A 173 -10.31 24.05 9.62
CA ALA A 173 -9.23 23.84 10.58
C ALA A 173 -9.74 23.34 11.94
N ALA A 174 -11.00 23.61 12.30
CA ALA A 174 -11.57 23.19 13.57
C ALA A 174 -11.78 21.67 13.62
N ASN A 175 -12.18 21.08 12.49
CA ASN A 175 -12.37 19.63 12.36
C ASN A 175 -11.20 18.93 11.65
N GLY A 176 -10.12 19.65 11.33
CA GLY A 176 -8.95 19.10 10.64
C GLY A 176 -9.27 18.62 9.23
N LYS A 177 -10.10 19.33 8.47
CA LYS A 177 -10.49 18.93 7.10
C LYS A 177 -10.02 19.92 6.04
N LEU A 178 -9.63 19.39 4.89
CA LEU A 178 -9.40 20.14 3.64
C LEU A 178 -10.34 19.64 2.55
N THR A 179 -10.61 20.48 1.56
CA THR A 179 -11.31 20.07 0.34
C THR A 179 -10.45 20.32 -0.90
N VAL A 180 -10.15 19.27 -1.67
CA VAL A 180 -9.36 19.33 -2.92
C VAL A 180 -10.15 18.60 -4.01
N LEU A 181 -10.43 19.24 -5.14
CA LEU A 181 -11.29 18.66 -6.20
C LEU A 181 -12.64 18.12 -5.69
N GLY A 182 -13.26 18.81 -4.72
CA GLY A 182 -14.50 18.36 -4.07
C GLY A 182 -14.33 17.16 -3.13
N GLN A 183 -13.11 16.63 -2.99
CA GLN A 183 -12.80 15.52 -2.09
C GLN A 183 -12.52 16.04 -0.69
N THR A 184 -13.13 15.43 0.31
CA THR A 184 -12.84 15.74 1.71
C THR A 184 -11.60 14.96 2.15
N VAL A 185 -10.60 15.68 2.65
CA VAL A 185 -9.34 15.16 3.17
C VAL A 185 -9.31 15.41 4.68
N ASN A 186 -9.25 14.34 5.46
CA ASN A 186 -9.11 14.36 6.91
C ASN A 186 -7.62 14.40 7.28
N ILE A 187 -7.22 15.45 7.97
CA ILE A 187 -5.90 15.60 8.59
C ILE A 187 -6.00 15.07 10.01
N THR A 188 -5.12 14.13 10.34
CA THR A 188 -5.01 13.53 11.68
C THR A 188 -3.69 13.96 12.32
N PRO A 189 -3.50 13.72 13.63
CA PRO A 189 -2.19 13.94 14.27
C PRO A 189 -1.04 13.11 13.65
N GLN A 190 -1.35 12.06 12.88
CA GLN A 190 -0.37 11.22 12.18
C GLN A 190 -0.08 11.70 10.74
N THR A 191 -0.83 12.68 10.23
CA THR A 191 -0.63 13.20 8.88
C THR A 191 0.68 13.97 8.81
N LEU A 192 1.61 13.51 7.96
CA LEU A 192 2.86 14.21 7.71
C LEU A 192 2.64 15.34 6.71
N THR A 193 3.16 16.53 6.99
CA THR A 193 3.13 17.66 6.04
C THR A 193 4.53 17.94 5.53
N HIS A 194 4.67 18.30 4.25
CA HIS A 194 5.96 18.68 3.70
C HIS A 194 5.83 19.76 2.61
N ASP A 195 6.54 20.87 2.78
CA ASP A 195 6.64 21.91 1.77
C ASP A 195 7.79 21.57 0.84
N ARG A 196 7.49 21.07 -0.35
CA ARG A 196 8.53 20.76 -1.33
C ARG A 196 9.23 22.02 -1.84
N GLN A 197 8.54 23.18 -1.85
CA GLN A 197 9.12 24.42 -2.37
C GLN A 197 10.15 25.00 -1.41
N ASN A 198 9.84 25.01 -0.11
CA ASN A 198 10.70 25.62 0.92
C ASN A 198 11.45 24.59 1.79
N GLN A 199 11.27 23.28 1.53
CA GLN A 199 11.86 22.17 2.28
C GLN A 199 11.52 22.21 3.79
N GLN A 200 10.25 22.51 4.12
CA GLN A 200 9.76 22.63 5.50
C GLN A 200 8.83 21.48 5.88
N SER A 201 8.84 21.05 7.15
CA SER A 201 8.05 19.89 7.60
C SER A 201 6.72 20.24 8.29
N ALA A 202 6.44 21.52 8.53
CA ALA A 202 5.21 21.97 9.14
C ALA A 202 4.63 23.11 8.30
N ILE A 203 3.43 22.91 7.77
CA ILE A 203 2.77 23.88 6.89
C ILE A 203 1.39 24.18 7.46
N ARG A 204 1.03 25.46 7.44
CA ARG A 204 -0.37 25.84 7.51
C ARG A 204 -0.90 25.98 6.09
N PHE A 205 -1.84 25.12 5.72
CA PHE A 205 -2.50 25.20 4.43
C PHE A 205 -3.46 26.37 4.40
N ASN A 206 -3.50 27.05 3.25
CA ASN A 206 -4.45 28.10 2.93
C ASN A 206 -5.33 27.66 1.76
N GLN A 207 -6.49 28.28 1.65
CA GLN A 207 -7.29 28.16 0.44
C GLN A 207 -6.48 28.71 -0.75
N GLY A 208 -6.46 27.97 -1.85
CA GLY A 208 -5.69 28.31 -3.03
C GLY A 208 -4.33 27.61 -3.14
N ASP A 209 -3.84 27.00 -2.06
CA ASP A 209 -2.60 26.21 -2.09
C ASP A 209 -2.75 25.00 -3.02
N HIS A 210 -1.67 24.63 -3.71
CA HIS A 210 -1.63 23.41 -4.50
C HIS A 210 -0.96 22.30 -3.71
N ILE A 211 -1.66 21.17 -3.57
CA ILE A 211 -1.20 20.04 -2.77
C ILE A 211 -1.34 18.71 -3.50
N LYS A 212 -0.45 17.78 -3.14
CA LYS A 212 -0.57 16.35 -3.41
C LYS A 212 -0.90 15.64 -2.10
N VAL A 213 -1.90 14.76 -2.11
CA VAL A 213 -2.36 14.06 -0.90
C VAL A 213 -2.22 12.57 -1.09
N SER A 214 -1.28 11.96 -0.36
CA SER A 214 -1.24 10.53 -0.11
C SER A 214 -2.12 10.19 1.09
N GLY A 215 -2.96 9.17 0.95
CA GLY A 215 -3.84 8.74 2.03
C GLY A 215 -4.74 7.58 1.61
N LEU A 216 -5.32 6.92 2.60
CA LEU A 216 -6.22 5.80 2.40
C LEU A 216 -7.67 6.31 2.44
N ARG A 217 -8.49 5.85 1.50
CA ARG A 217 -9.90 6.22 1.44
C ARG A 217 -10.74 5.38 2.39
N MET A 218 -11.67 6.03 3.07
CA MET A 218 -12.73 5.39 3.84
C MET A 218 -13.91 5.04 2.92
N ALA A 219 -14.83 4.20 3.40
CA ALA A 219 -16.00 3.76 2.65
C ALA A 219 -16.97 4.90 2.28
N ASN A 220 -16.96 6.01 3.01
CA ASN A 220 -17.73 7.22 2.70
C ASN A 220 -17.06 8.10 1.61
N GLY A 221 -15.89 7.70 1.09
CA GLY A 221 -15.13 8.42 0.07
C GLY A 221 -14.15 9.47 0.61
N GLU A 222 -14.19 9.79 1.91
CA GLU A 222 -13.23 10.70 2.53
C GLU A 222 -11.82 10.08 2.55
N ILE A 223 -10.80 10.92 2.38
CA ILE A 223 -9.40 10.52 2.38
C ILE A 223 -8.82 10.78 3.78
N VAL A 224 -8.33 9.76 4.46
CA VAL A 224 -7.50 9.97 5.67
C VAL A 224 -6.06 10.14 5.21
N ALA A 225 -5.54 11.36 5.32
CA ALA A 225 -4.23 11.71 4.80
C ALA A 225 -3.11 11.10 5.66
N SER A 226 -2.18 10.39 5.02
CA SER A 226 -0.93 9.96 5.63
C SER A 226 0.19 10.95 5.35
N ARG A 227 0.15 11.61 4.19
CA ARG A 227 1.08 12.69 3.82
C ARG A 227 0.41 13.72 2.91
N ILE A 228 0.66 15.00 3.20
CA ILE A 228 0.25 16.12 2.36
C ILE A 228 1.48 16.92 1.98
N GLU A 229 1.69 17.12 0.68
CA GLU A 229 2.79 17.88 0.15
C GLU A 229 2.31 19.17 -0.49
N HIS A 230 2.83 20.31 -0.03
CA HIS A 230 2.67 21.57 -0.72
C HIS A 230 3.61 21.63 -1.93
N THR A 231 3.09 22.10 -3.06
CA THR A 231 3.79 22.09 -4.34
C THR A 231 3.55 23.37 -5.13
N ALA A 232 4.38 23.58 -6.15
CA ALA A 232 4.09 24.53 -7.22
C ALA A 232 2.73 24.24 -7.88
N PRO A 233 2.11 25.25 -8.54
CA PRO A 233 0.83 25.09 -9.21
C PRO A 233 0.76 23.85 -10.10
N ILE A 234 -0.28 23.04 -9.87
CA ILE A 234 -0.55 21.82 -10.63
C ILE A 234 -1.46 22.18 -11.79
N ALA A 235 -0.90 22.14 -13.01
CA ALA A 235 -1.66 22.45 -14.23
C ALA A 235 -2.75 21.42 -14.53
N GLU A 236 -2.51 20.15 -14.18
CA GLU A 236 -3.46 19.04 -14.37
C GLU A 236 -3.75 18.36 -13.05
N PRO A 237 -4.73 18.86 -12.28
CA PRO A 237 -5.16 18.18 -11.08
C PRO A 237 -5.69 16.78 -11.41
N GLY A 238 -5.63 15.88 -10.43
CA GLY A 238 -5.98 14.49 -10.62
C GLY A 238 -6.58 13.81 -9.39
N LEU A 239 -7.22 12.68 -9.67
CA LEU A 239 -7.99 11.90 -8.70
C LEU A 239 -7.80 10.41 -8.97
N VAL A 240 -7.61 9.61 -7.92
CA VAL A 240 -7.61 8.15 -7.99
C VAL A 240 -8.82 7.60 -7.26
N GLY A 241 -9.55 6.69 -7.92
CA GLY A 241 -10.74 6.06 -7.35
C GLY A 241 -11.54 5.23 -8.35
N PRO A 242 -12.60 4.55 -7.88
CA PRO A 242 -13.56 3.88 -8.74
C PRO A 242 -14.45 4.88 -9.47
N ILE A 243 -14.84 4.53 -10.69
CA ILE A 243 -15.94 5.19 -11.39
C ILE A 243 -17.24 4.84 -10.67
N THR A 244 -17.94 5.83 -10.12
CA THR A 244 -19.19 5.64 -9.37
C THR A 244 -20.43 5.82 -10.24
N GLY A 245 -20.29 6.45 -11.41
CA GLY A 245 -21.38 6.63 -12.36
C GLY A 245 -20.87 6.93 -13.77
N ILE A 246 -21.67 6.57 -14.78
CA ILE A 246 -21.41 6.89 -16.18
C ILE A 246 -22.73 7.39 -16.79
N ASN A 247 -22.69 8.56 -17.41
CA ASN A 247 -23.81 9.16 -18.14
C ASN A 247 -23.30 9.75 -19.46
N GLY A 248 -23.40 8.97 -20.54
CA GLY A 248 -22.81 9.33 -21.83
C GLY A 248 -21.29 9.51 -21.71
N ASN A 249 -20.81 10.73 -21.94
CA ASN A 249 -19.39 11.09 -21.87
C ASN A 249 -18.97 11.62 -20.48
N MET A 250 -19.91 11.70 -19.54
CA MET A 250 -19.62 12.09 -18.17
C MET A 250 -19.41 10.85 -17.32
N ILE A 251 -18.30 10.82 -16.59
CA ILE A 251 -18.09 9.86 -15.51
C ILE A 251 -18.11 10.61 -14.19
N GLU A 252 -18.54 9.93 -13.14
CA GLU A 252 -18.51 10.43 -11.77
C GLU A 252 -17.49 9.63 -10.96
N MET A 253 -16.70 10.32 -10.15
CA MET A 253 -15.79 9.72 -9.18
C MET A 253 -15.91 10.50 -7.87
N TYR A 254 -16.51 9.90 -6.84
CA TYR A 254 -16.69 10.54 -5.53
C TYR A 254 -17.30 11.95 -5.63
N GLY A 255 -18.37 12.10 -6.41
CA GLY A 255 -19.04 13.38 -6.65
C GLY A 255 -18.32 14.33 -7.63
N LEU A 256 -17.07 14.06 -8.04
CA LEU A 256 -16.40 14.83 -9.08
C LEU A 256 -16.95 14.44 -10.45
N GLN A 257 -17.43 15.43 -11.19
CA GLN A 257 -17.92 15.30 -12.56
C GLN A 257 -16.74 15.39 -13.53
N ILE A 258 -16.55 14.36 -14.35
CA ILE A 258 -15.41 14.26 -15.26
C ILE A 258 -15.93 14.07 -16.68
N SER A 259 -15.58 15.00 -17.56
CA SER A 259 -15.82 14.85 -19.00
C SER A 259 -14.73 13.96 -19.58
N ALA A 260 -15.09 12.72 -19.90
CA ALA A 260 -14.24 11.76 -20.58
C ALA A 260 -14.60 11.80 -22.08
N ALA A 261 -13.62 12.05 -22.95
CA ALA A 261 -13.83 11.78 -24.38
C ALA A 261 -14.29 10.33 -24.52
N ALA A 262 -15.39 10.08 -25.23
CA ALA A 262 -16.03 8.77 -25.32
C ALA A 262 -15.01 7.68 -25.66
N GLY A 263 -14.68 6.84 -24.68
CA GLY A 263 -13.79 5.70 -24.84
C GLY A 263 -14.55 4.42 -24.51
N SER A 264 -14.52 3.44 -25.40
CA SER A 264 -15.03 2.11 -25.13
C SER A 264 -14.16 1.44 -24.05
N GLY A 265 -14.78 0.98 -22.96
CA GLY A 265 -14.09 0.15 -21.94
C GLY A 265 -14.09 0.71 -20.52
N LEU A 266 -14.74 1.85 -20.26
CA LEU A 266 -14.99 2.30 -18.88
C LEU A 266 -16.24 1.62 -18.31
N SER A 267 -16.15 1.21 -17.05
CA SER A 267 -17.27 0.60 -16.32
C SER A 267 -17.38 1.14 -14.90
N VAL A 268 -18.60 1.20 -14.37
CA VAL A 268 -18.82 1.54 -12.96
C VAL A 268 -18.14 0.49 -12.08
N GLY A 269 -17.44 0.94 -11.05
CA GLY A 269 -16.61 0.13 -10.17
C GLY A 269 -15.15 0.01 -10.59
N GLN A 270 -14.81 0.32 -11.86
CA GLN A 270 -13.43 0.29 -12.32
C GLN A 270 -12.59 1.37 -11.65
N GLU A 271 -11.45 0.98 -11.07
CA GLU A 271 -10.53 1.91 -10.42
C GLU A 271 -9.55 2.52 -11.42
N VAL A 272 -9.54 3.86 -11.48
CA VAL A 272 -8.76 4.63 -12.44
C VAL A 272 -8.02 5.77 -11.77
N ALA A 273 -6.94 6.21 -12.41
CA ALA A 273 -6.30 7.49 -12.16
C ALA A 273 -6.69 8.44 -13.31
N VAL A 274 -7.27 9.59 -12.95
CA VAL A 274 -7.67 10.63 -13.90
C VAL A 274 -6.86 11.89 -13.65
N SER A 275 -6.39 12.54 -14.71
CA SER A 275 -5.85 13.89 -14.68
C SER A 275 -6.41 14.73 -15.82
N GLY A 276 -6.51 16.04 -15.63
CA GLY A 276 -7.07 16.92 -16.65
C GLY A 276 -7.21 18.37 -16.22
N GLN A 277 -7.99 19.13 -16.98
CA GLN A 277 -8.23 20.55 -16.74
C GLN A 277 -9.55 20.74 -15.99
N LEU A 278 -9.52 21.43 -14.85
CA LEU A 278 -10.72 21.70 -14.05
C LEU A 278 -11.34 23.05 -14.47
N ASN A 279 -12.59 23.02 -14.94
CA ASN A 279 -13.34 24.23 -15.31
C ASN A 279 -14.77 24.15 -14.75
N GLY A 280 -15.16 25.12 -13.93
CA GLY A 280 -16.53 25.20 -13.40
C GLY A 280 -16.99 23.96 -12.63
N GLY A 281 -16.06 23.25 -11.95
CA GLY A 281 -16.35 22.03 -11.20
C GLY A 281 -16.38 20.74 -12.03
N ILE A 282 -16.20 20.84 -13.35
CA ILE A 282 -16.06 19.68 -14.25
C ILE A 282 -14.59 19.51 -14.62
N LEU A 283 -14.05 18.31 -14.45
CA LEU A 283 -12.70 17.96 -14.88
C LEU A 283 -12.75 17.41 -16.31
N THR A 284 -12.24 18.14 -17.29
CA THR A 284 -12.05 17.61 -18.64
C THR A 284 -10.82 16.73 -18.63
N ALA A 285 -11.03 15.41 -18.71
CA ALA A 285 -9.96 14.43 -18.61
C ALA A 285 -9.02 14.54 -19.80
N ARG A 286 -7.72 14.69 -19.51
CA ARG A 286 -6.65 14.55 -20.50
C ARG A 286 -6.12 13.11 -20.51
N ALA A 287 -6.10 12.46 -19.34
CA ALA A 287 -5.71 11.07 -19.21
C ALA A 287 -6.67 10.35 -18.25
N ILE A 288 -7.05 9.13 -18.63
CA ILE A 288 -7.73 8.15 -17.78
C ILE A 288 -6.96 6.86 -17.94
N THR A 289 -6.35 6.38 -16.86
CA THR A 289 -5.53 5.17 -16.88
C THR A 289 -5.96 4.22 -15.76
N PRO A 290 -5.79 2.89 -15.91
CA PRO A 290 -6.02 1.96 -14.80
C PRO A 290 -5.17 2.35 -13.58
N SER A 291 -5.75 2.29 -12.38
CA SER A 291 -5.03 2.54 -11.14
C SER A 291 -3.83 1.59 -10.99
N ALA A 292 -2.82 2.00 -10.22
CA ALA A 292 -1.66 1.14 -9.96
C ALA A 292 -2.07 -0.16 -9.25
N SER A 293 -3.02 -0.08 -8.31
CA SER A 293 -3.61 -1.24 -7.61
C SER A 293 -4.30 -2.21 -8.58
N THR A 294 -5.04 -1.72 -9.57
CA THR A 294 -5.68 -2.60 -10.58
C THR A 294 -4.64 -3.36 -11.40
N LYS A 295 -3.45 -2.78 -11.63
CA LYS A 295 -2.37 -3.43 -12.38
C LYS A 295 -1.71 -4.59 -11.63
N LEU A 296 -1.86 -4.67 -10.30
CA LEU A 296 -1.38 -5.81 -9.53
C LEU A 296 -2.07 -7.11 -9.96
N TYR A 297 -3.36 -7.02 -10.30
CA TYR A 297 -4.07 -8.17 -10.81
C TYR A 297 -3.46 -8.67 -12.12
N GLY A 298 -3.20 -9.97 -12.20
CA GLY A 298 -2.55 -10.60 -13.34
C GLY A 298 -1.03 -10.38 -13.40
N ARG A 299 -0.45 -9.53 -12.53
CA ARG A 299 1.01 -9.36 -12.38
C ARG A 299 1.54 -10.00 -11.10
N THR A 300 0.71 -10.10 -10.08
CA THR A 300 1.06 -10.67 -8.77
C THR A 300 0.04 -11.72 -8.36
N GLU A 301 0.50 -12.76 -7.67
CA GLU A 301 -0.35 -13.83 -7.16
C GLU A 301 -0.82 -13.49 -5.74
N HIS A 302 0.12 -13.07 -4.90
CA HIS A 302 -0.13 -12.67 -3.52
C HIS A 302 -0.32 -11.16 -3.41
N ILE A 303 -1.05 -10.73 -2.37
CA ILE A 303 -1.23 -9.34 -2.03
C ILE A 303 -1.12 -9.11 -0.52
N ASN A 304 -0.46 -8.02 -0.14
CA ASN A 304 -0.52 -7.42 1.18
C ASN A 304 -1.10 -6.01 1.07
N LEU A 305 -2.33 -5.83 1.54
CA LEU A 305 -3.15 -4.64 1.38
C LEU A 305 -3.40 -3.96 2.72
N GLN A 306 -3.11 -2.67 2.83
CA GLN A 306 -3.55 -1.83 3.93
C GLN A 306 -4.71 -0.93 3.49
N GLY A 307 -5.77 -0.88 4.28
CA GLY A 307 -6.95 -0.07 3.96
C GLY A 307 -8.01 -0.06 5.06
N TYR A 308 -8.97 0.85 4.94
CA TYR A 308 -10.12 0.89 5.83
C TYR A 308 -11.18 -0.13 5.40
N ILE A 309 -11.78 -0.80 6.38
CA ILE A 309 -12.93 -1.68 6.16
C ILE A 309 -14.12 -0.84 5.69
N GLY A 310 -14.77 -1.28 4.63
CA GLY A 310 -16.00 -0.72 4.11
C GLY A 310 -17.20 -1.62 4.29
N ALA A 311 -18.10 -1.63 3.31
CA ALA A 311 -19.29 -2.46 3.36
C ALA A 311 -18.91 -3.94 3.47
N SER A 312 -19.66 -4.67 4.30
CA SER A 312 -19.59 -6.11 4.44
C SER A 312 -20.94 -6.75 4.13
N ASN A 313 -20.93 -8.00 3.67
CA ASN A 313 -22.16 -8.78 3.50
C ASN A 313 -22.18 -10.01 4.42
N ALA A 314 -23.34 -10.66 4.49
CA ALA A 314 -23.55 -11.85 5.33
C ALA A 314 -22.74 -13.08 4.86
N GLU A 315 -22.15 -13.03 3.66
CA GLU A 315 -21.36 -14.10 3.06
C GLU A 315 -19.86 -13.97 3.38
N GLY A 316 -19.47 -13.03 4.26
CA GLY A 316 -18.07 -12.84 4.65
C GLY A 316 -17.25 -12.06 3.62
N GLN A 317 -17.88 -11.34 2.71
CA GLN A 317 -17.17 -10.43 1.80
C GLN A 317 -17.15 -9.04 2.41
N ILE A 318 -15.98 -8.42 2.43
CA ILE A 318 -15.76 -7.05 2.90
C ILE A 318 -15.08 -6.24 1.81
N LYS A 319 -15.28 -4.92 1.79
CA LYS A 319 -14.40 -4.02 1.04
C LYS A 319 -13.26 -3.54 1.92
N VAL A 320 -12.04 -3.53 1.40
CA VAL A 320 -10.88 -2.88 2.04
C VAL A 320 -10.28 -1.92 1.01
N GLY A 321 -10.41 -0.63 1.28
CA GLY A 321 -10.24 0.37 0.21
C GLY A 321 -11.23 0.10 -0.94
N ASN A 322 -10.71 -0.11 -2.15
CA ASN A 322 -11.53 -0.40 -3.34
C ASN A 322 -11.55 -1.88 -3.73
N LEU A 323 -10.83 -2.75 -3.02
CA LEU A 323 -10.76 -4.17 -3.31
C LEU A 323 -11.81 -4.95 -2.51
N GLU A 324 -12.43 -5.93 -3.18
CA GLU A 324 -13.30 -6.90 -2.54
C GLU A 324 -12.47 -8.03 -1.96
N VAL A 325 -12.62 -8.26 -0.66
CA VAL A 325 -11.90 -9.25 0.13
C VAL A 325 -12.88 -10.30 0.61
N VAL A 326 -12.62 -11.56 0.28
CA VAL A 326 -13.38 -12.73 0.74
C VAL A 326 -12.75 -13.26 2.02
N VAL A 327 -13.53 -13.31 3.10
CA VAL A 327 -13.12 -13.80 4.42
C VAL A 327 -13.79 -15.15 4.66
N SER A 328 -13.08 -16.22 4.34
CA SER A 328 -13.63 -17.59 4.35
C SER A 328 -13.68 -18.26 5.72
N ASP A 329 -12.87 -17.79 6.67
CA ASP A 329 -12.76 -18.37 8.01
C ASP A 329 -12.55 -17.26 9.07
N PRO A 330 -13.37 -17.17 10.14
CA PRO A 330 -13.13 -16.22 11.24
C PRO A 330 -11.75 -16.31 11.89
N ALA A 331 -11.08 -17.46 11.83
CA ALA A 331 -9.75 -17.67 12.43
C ALA A 331 -8.64 -16.85 11.76
N ILE A 332 -8.84 -16.39 10.52
CA ILE A 332 -7.85 -15.55 9.81
C ILE A 332 -7.88 -14.11 10.30
N VAL A 333 -8.97 -13.70 10.97
CA VAL A 333 -9.09 -12.39 11.61
C VAL A 333 -8.32 -12.46 12.92
N SER A 334 -7.38 -11.55 13.17
CA SER A 334 -6.53 -11.61 14.37
C SER A 334 -7.30 -11.50 15.69
N ARG A 335 -8.54 -10.96 15.66
CA ARG A 335 -9.48 -10.95 16.79
C ARG A 335 -10.37 -12.22 16.88
N GLY A 336 -10.21 -13.17 15.98
CA GLY A 336 -10.83 -14.49 15.95
C GLY A 336 -12.34 -14.52 15.66
N ARG A 337 -12.90 -13.44 15.08
CA ARG A 337 -14.35 -13.29 14.85
C ARG A 337 -14.65 -12.32 13.71
N LEU A 338 -15.70 -12.59 12.92
CA LEU A 338 -16.08 -11.78 11.74
C LEU A 338 -16.81 -10.48 12.09
N ASP A 339 -17.57 -10.46 13.19
CA ASP A 339 -18.27 -9.28 13.71
C ASP A 339 -17.30 -8.18 14.20
N ALA A 340 -16.01 -8.50 14.37
CA ALA A 340 -14.97 -7.52 14.65
C ALA A 340 -14.55 -6.71 13.41
N LEU A 341 -14.97 -7.09 12.20
CA LEU A 341 -14.67 -6.36 10.96
C LEU A 341 -15.63 -5.17 10.81
N THR A 342 -15.41 -4.12 11.61
CA THR A 342 -16.32 -2.98 11.65
C THR A 342 -15.95 -1.94 10.58
N PRO A 343 -16.92 -1.37 9.82
CA PRO A 343 -16.62 -0.34 8.84
C PRO A 343 -15.90 0.86 9.46
N GLY A 344 -14.84 1.33 8.78
CA GLY A 344 -14.00 2.43 9.24
C GLY A 344 -12.77 2.03 10.06
N GLU A 345 -12.61 0.76 10.43
CA GLU A 345 -11.35 0.30 11.05
C GLU A 345 -10.25 0.10 10.00
N LEU A 346 -9.01 0.49 10.35
CA LEU A 346 -7.82 0.27 9.52
C LEU A 346 -7.30 -1.16 9.71
N VAL A 347 -7.14 -1.88 8.61
CA VAL A 347 -6.62 -3.25 8.60
C VAL A 347 -5.50 -3.44 7.59
N GLN A 348 -4.73 -4.48 7.82
CA GLN A 348 -3.82 -5.10 6.87
C GLN A 348 -4.35 -6.48 6.51
N VAL A 349 -4.45 -6.76 5.22
CA VAL A 349 -4.95 -8.01 4.64
C VAL A 349 -3.82 -8.65 3.85
N SER A 350 -3.40 -9.85 4.25
CA SER A 350 -2.57 -10.72 3.42
C SER A 350 -3.48 -11.75 2.75
N GLY A 351 -3.26 -12.00 1.46
CA GLY A 351 -4.07 -12.92 0.69
C GLY A 351 -3.51 -13.18 -0.70
N HIS A 352 -4.36 -13.70 -1.56
CA HIS A 352 -4.06 -13.92 -2.97
C HIS A 352 -5.26 -13.53 -3.86
N PHE A 353 -4.98 -13.22 -5.13
CA PHE A 353 -6.05 -12.88 -6.07
C PHE A 353 -6.78 -14.15 -6.54
N ALA A 354 -8.11 -14.10 -6.50
CA ALA A 354 -8.99 -15.03 -7.20
C ALA A 354 -9.10 -14.66 -8.69
N ASN A 355 -9.57 -15.60 -9.52
CA ASN A 355 -9.73 -15.42 -10.97
C ASN A 355 -10.72 -14.31 -11.39
N ASP A 356 -11.45 -13.73 -10.44
CA ASP A 356 -12.48 -12.71 -10.66
C ASP A 356 -12.13 -11.34 -10.04
N HIS A 357 -10.84 -11.07 -9.84
CA HIS A 357 -10.30 -9.83 -9.24
C HIS A 357 -10.50 -9.67 -7.73
N ARG A 358 -11.21 -10.59 -7.07
CA ARG A 358 -11.36 -10.56 -5.60
C ARG A 358 -10.08 -11.03 -4.92
N VAL A 359 -9.87 -10.58 -3.69
CA VAL A 359 -8.78 -11.06 -2.83
C VAL A 359 -9.34 -12.11 -1.89
N ILE A 360 -8.79 -13.32 -1.90
CA ILE A 360 -9.07 -14.33 -0.88
C ILE A 360 -8.10 -14.05 0.27
N ALA A 361 -8.63 -13.69 1.43
CA ALA A 361 -7.80 -13.38 2.59
C ALA A 361 -7.23 -14.66 3.20
N ASP A 362 -5.94 -14.63 3.49
CA ASP A 362 -5.23 -15.63 4.30
C ASP A 362 -5.06 -15.14 5.75
N ARG A 363 -5.00 -13.80 5.95
CA ARG A 363 -4.87 -13.17 7.27
C ARG A 363 -5.36 -11.73 7.26
N ILE A 364 -6.08 -11.32 8.31
CA ILE A 364 -6.51 -9.93 8.54
C ILE A 364 -6.02 -9.47 9.91
N GLU A 365 -5.23 -8.42 9.93
CA GLU A 365 -4.71 -7.79 11.14
C GLU A 365 -5.24 -6.37 11.28
N PHE A 366 -5.64 -6.01 12.49
CA PHE A 366 -5.98 -4.63 12.81
C PHE A 366 -4.69 -3.86 13.04
N SER A 367 -4.46 -2.83 12.24
CA SER A 367 -3.35 -1.91 12.47
C SER A 367 -3.59 -1.22 13.80
N ARG A 368 -2.67 -1.39 14.75
CA ARG A 368 -2.69 -0.59 15.98
C ARG A 368 -2.14 0.79 15.61
N ASP A 369 -2.89 1.84 15.92
CA ASP A 369 -2.33 3.20 16.00
C ASP A 369 -1.28 3.24 17.13
N ARG A 370 -0.08 2.74 16.87
CA ARG A 370 1.11 2.94 17.69
C ARG A 370 2.35 2.85 16.81
N PRO A 371 3.11 3.95 16.63
CA PRO A 371 4.55 3.79 16.61
C PRO A 371 4.95 3.35 18.01
N GLU A 372 5.44 2.12 18.16
CA GLU A 372 6.36 1.87 19.27
C GLU A 372 7.51 2.85 19.07
N SER A 373 7.69 3.75 20.03
CA SER A 373 8.93 4.48 20.17
C SER A 373 10.05 3.45 20.24
N VAL A 374 10.80 3.29 19.16
CA VAL A 374 12.10 2.63 19.21
C VAL A 374 12.98 3.53 20.05
N SER A 375 12.95 3.34 21.37
CA SER A 375 14.00 3.83 22.25
C SER A 375 15.25 3.04 21.88
N HIS A 376 16.07 3.61 20.99
CA HIS A 376 17.48 3.24 20.95
C HIS A 376 18.14 3.76 22.23
N ASP A 377 17.97 2.99 23.29
CA ASP A 377 18.75 3.14 24.50
C ASP A 377 20.19 2.73 24.15
N ARG A 378 21.04 3.73 23.93
CA ARG A 378 22.48 3.54 23.77
C ARG A 378 23.10 3.33 25.15
N THR A 379 22.90 2.15 25.73
CA THR A 379 23.79 1.66 26.78
C THR A 379 24.86 0.80 26.13
N GLY A 380 25.94 1.43 25.71
CA GLY A 380 27.17 0.73 25.39
C GLY A 380 27.78 0.19 26.69
N GLU A 381 27.54 -1.08 26.97
CA GLU A 381 28.39 -1.88 27.85
C GLU A 381 29.80 -1.90 27.26
N ARG A 382 30.73 -1.20 27.92
CA ARG A 382 32.16 -1.43 27.76
C ARG A 382 32.57 -2.33 28.91
N GLU A 383 32.85 -3.58 28.58
CA GLU A 383 33.47 -4.56 29.47
C GLU A 383 34.83 -4.05 29.96
N HIS A 384 35.01 -4.17 31.27
CA HIS A 384 36.26 -3.98 31.98
C HIS A 384 37.22 -5.16 31.69
N GLY A 385 38.46 -4.84 31.32
CA GLY A 385 39.62 -5.70 31.47
C GLY A 385 40.70 -4.93 32.23
N GLU A 386 41.04 -5.40 33.43
CA GLU A 386 42.05 -4.86 34.35
C GLU A 386 43.50 -5.17 33.94
N THR A 387 44.44 -4.60 34.72
CA THR A 387 45.91 -4.76 34.82
C THR A 387 46.74 -3.87 33.88
N GLU A 388 47.79 -3.13 34.30
CA GLU A 388 48.54 -3.04 35.55
C GLU A 388 49.45 -1.77 35.55
N ARG A 389 49.74 -1.24 36.75
CA ARG A 389 51.00 -0.58 37.22
C ARG A 389 51.59 0.71 36.57
N ALA A 390 51.66 1.72 37.46
CA ALA A 390 52.87 2.42 37.94
C ALA A 390 53.30 3.80 37.36
N GLU A 391 53.34 4.76 38.30
CA GLU A 391 54.35 5.81 38.55
C GLU A 391 54.36 7.13 37.74
N HIS A 392 54.03 8.23 38.44
CA HIS A 392 54.78 9.50 38.65
C HIS A 392 53.77 10.61 39.05
N ALA A 393 53.72 11.12 40.30
CA ALA A 393 54.50 12.24 40.88
C ALA A 393 54.50 13.47 39.95
N GLU A 394 54.10 14.70 40.26
CA GLU A 394 54.15 15.59 41.44
C GLU A 394 53.38 16.88 40.98
N ARG A 395 52.54 17.59 41.74
CA ARG A 395 52.80 18.59 42.81
C ARG A 395 52.14 19.95 42.48
N ALA A 396 51.79 20.66 43.56
CA ALA A 396 51.35 22.06 43.73
C ALA A 396 49.83 22.31 43.63
N GLU A 397 49.08 22.46 44.74
CA GLU A 397 49.06 23.57 45.73
C GLU A 397 48.85 24.94 45.05
N GLN A 398 47.91 25.83 45.42
CA GLN A 398 47.30 26.16 46.71
C GLN A 398 46.20 27.23 46.46
N ALA A 399 45.19 27.26 47.33
CA ALA A 399 44.53 28.44 47.95
C ALA A 399 43.87 29.53 47.05
N GLU A 400 42.82 30.26 47.40
CA GLU A 400 41.88 30.37 48.52
C GLU A 400 40.82 31.43 48.11
N HIS A 401 39.67 31.38 48.77
CA HIS A 401 38.78 32.49 49.18
C HIS A 401 38.38 33.60 48.16
N ALA A 402 37.10 33.67 47.75
CA ALA A 402 35.98 34.32 48.45
C ALA A 402 36.03 35.87 48.41
N ASP A 403 35.12 36.50 47.65
CA ASP A 403 33.98 37.27 48.20
C ASP A 403 33.24 38.08 47.10
N ARG A 404 31.90 38.08 47.19
CA ARG A 404 30.97 39.08 46.60
C ARG A 404 30.89 40.31 47.55
N PRO A 405 30.09 41.39 47.37
CA PRO A 405 29.16 41.82 46.29
C PRO A 405 29.21 43.35 45.91
N SER A 406 28.48 43.66 44.82
CA SER A 406 27.65 44.84 44.48
C SER A 406 27.68 46.18 45.27
N ARG A 407 27.73 47.32 44.54
CA ARG A 407 26.94 48.58 44.67
C ARG A 407 27.35 49.56 43.54
N ASN A 408 26.46 49.92 42.61
CA ASN A 408 25.60 51.12 42.55
C ASN A 408 26.34 52.47 42.49
N ASP A 409 26.16 53.23 41.39
CA ASP A 409 25.57 54.59 41.38
C ASP A 409 25.89 55.38 40.08
N HIS A 410 24.87 55.82 39.34
CA HIS A 410 24.57 57.24 39.04
C HIS A 410 23.62 57.44 37.85
N ALA A 411 22.65 58.31 38.10
CA ALA A 411 21.67 58.87 37.18
C ALA A 411 22.20 60.17 36.54
N ASP A 412 21.77 60.48 35.32
CA ASP A 412 21.00 61.70 35.00
C ASP A 412 20.71 61.84 33.49
N ARG A 413 19.48 62.28 33.22
CA ARG A 413 18.82 62.65 31.94
C ARG A 413 19.07 64.16 31.64
N PRO A 414 18.41 64.86 30.67
CA PRO A 414 18.02 64.58 29.26
C PRO A 414 18.26 65.80 28.28
N ASP A 415 17.75 65.67 27.04
CA ASP A 415 17.11 66.69 26.16
C ASP A 415 17.89 67.64 25.19
N ARG A 416 17.50 67.51 23.89
CA ARG A 416 17.05 68.56 22.92
C ARG A 416 18.07 69.30 21.97
N PRO A 417 17.62 70.07 20.91
CA PRO A 417 17.50 69.57 19.52
C PRO A 417 18.01 70.57 18.42
N ASP A 418 17.66 70.26 17.15
CA ASP A 418 17.33 71.14 16.01
C ASP A 418 18.40 71.79 15.07
N ARG A 419 18.08 71.65 13.76
CA ARG A 419 18.27 72.56 12.59
C ARG A 419 18.77 71.80 11.35
N SER A 420 18.34 72.03 10.11
CA SER A 420 17.24 72.80 9.49
C SER A 420 17.36 72.62 7.95
N ASP A 421 16.22 72.53 7.27
CA ASP A 421 15.87 73.00 5.91
C ASP A 421 16.80 72.80 4.70
N HIS A 422 16.24 72.22 3.62
CA HIS A 422 16.09 72.89 2.31
C HIS A 422 15.04 72.21 1.39
N SER A 423 13.87 72.87 1.29
CA SER A 423 13.03 73.21 0.12
C SER A 423 12.97 72.33 -1.14
N ASP A 424 11.80 71.71 -1.35
CA ASP A 424 10.74 72.02 -2.32
C ASP A 424 10.93 72.18 -3.85
N ALA A 425 9.85 71.70 -4.52
CA ALA A 425 9.21 72.09 -5.79
C ALA A 425 9.56 71.24 -7.04
N GLU A 426 8.73 70.26 -7.44
CA GLU A 426 7.41 70.29 -8.12
C GLU A 426 7.43 70.44 -9.66
N LYS A 427 6.83 69.44 -10.31
CA LYS A 427 5.97 69.46 -11.54
C LYS A 427 6.57 69.94 -12.89
N HIS A 428 6.36 69.19 -13.98
CA HIS A 428 5.11 69.17 -14.78
C HIS A 428 5.19 68.27 -16.05
N SER A 429 4.06 67.60 -16.32
CA SER A 429 3.40 67.27 -17.61
C SER A 429 4.06 66.46 -18.74
N ASP A 430 3.43 65.31 -19.00
CA ASP A 430 2.79 64.87 -20.27
C ASP A 430 3.21 65.51 -21.60
N TYR A 431 3.56 64.64 -22.56
CA TYR A 431 3.02 64.70 -23.92
C TYR A 431 2.95 63.31 -24.56
N SER A 432 1.78 62.99 -25.09
CA SER A 432 1.40 61.78 -25.84
C SER A 432 1.80 61.83 -27.33
N HIS A 433 2.16 60.68 -27.89
CA HIS A 433 1.81 60.16 -29.23
C HIS A 433 2.27 58.68 -29.28
N GLN A 434 1.48 57.67 -29.67
CA GLN A 434 0.18 57.59 -30.36
C GLN A 434 -0.78 56.62 -29.63
#